data_AF-A0A9P0NZU3-F1
#
_entry.id   AF-A0A9P0NZU3-F1
#
_cell.length_a   1.000
_cell.length_b   1.000
_cell.length_c   1.000
_cell.angle_alpha   90.00
_cell.angle_beta   90.00
_cell.angle_gamma   90.00
#
_symmetry.space_group_name_H-M   'P 1'
#
loop_
_entity.id
_entity.type
_entity.pdbx_description
1 polymer ?
#
loop_
_entity_poly.entity_id
_entity_poly.type
_entity_poly.pdbx_seq_one_letter_code
_entity_poly.pdbx_strand_id
1 'polypeptide(L)'
;MVGGLFHNMSHNLDFLRNNLHINDNVLHTSFEYKVKKVVSCLSTCIFPDKTTYPIDETMVHNGPPHPSNFGYSYAKRLIDVQNKAYYQQHGCIFTSVIPCNVFGPHDNYNLESSHVIPGLIRKLHDIMQNVFTAKPLS
;
A
#
# COMPACT_ATOMS: atom_id res chain seq x y z
N MET A 1 -1.69 3.56 -6.94
CA MET A 1 -2.44 2.28 -7.03
C MET A 1 -1.94 1.33 -5.96
N VAL A 2 -2.84 0.53 -5.37
CA VAL A 2 -2.55 -0.56 -4.42
C VAL A 2 -3.23 -1.82 -4.98
N GLY A 3 -2.64 -2.99 -4.79
CA GLY A 3 -3.23 -4.25 -5.25
C GLY A 3 -2.64 -5.46 -4.54
N GLY A 4 -3.22 -6.63 -4.79
CA GLY A 4 -2.71 -7.91 -4.28
C GLY A 4 -1.31 -8.27 -4.79
N LEU A 5 -0.69 -9.27 -4.16
CA LEU A 5 0.67 -9.72 -4.44
C LEU A 5 0.89 -10.04 -5.94
N PHE A 6 0.03 -10.89 -6.51
CA PHE A 6 0.16 -11.31 -7.91
C PHE A 6 0.05 -10.14 -8.89
N HIS A 7 -0.86 -9.19 -8.62
CA HIS A 7 -1.04 -8.03 -9.49
C HIS A 7 0.17 -7.09 -9.47
N ASN A 8 0.80 -6.88 -8.31
CA ASN A 8 2.05 -6.13 -8.19
C ASN A 8 3.19 -6.79 -8.96
N MET A 9 3.35 -8.10 -8.82
CA MET A 9 4.40 -8.87 -9.49
C MET A 9 4.36 -8.68 -11.00
N SER A 10 3.18 -8.80 -11.60
CA SER A 10 2.98 -8.70 -13.04
C SER A 10 3.08 -7.28 -13.61
N HIS A 11 2.94 -6.23 -12.78
CA HIS A 11 2.82 -4.83 -13.25
C HIS A 11 3.75 -3.86 -12.50
N ASN A 12 4.94 -4.30 -12.09
CA ASN A 12 5.86 -3.48 -11.26
C ASN A 12 6.15 -2.09 -11.87
N LEU A 13 6.30 -1.98 -13.20
CA LEU A 13 6.53 -0.70 -13.87
C LEU A 13 5.33 0.25 -13.72
N ASP A 14 4.12 -0.24 -13.92
CA ASP A 14 2.90 0.57 -13.82
C ASP A 14 2.67 1.01 -12.38
N PHE A 15 2.91 0.11 -11.42
CA PHE A 15 2.87 0.44 -10.00
C PHE A 15 3.87 1.53 -9.64
N LEU A 16 5.09 1.47 -10.17
CA LEU A 16 6.09 2.53 -9.97
C LEU A 16 5.62 3.85 -10.57
N ARG A 17 5.39 3.89 -11.89
CA ARG A 17 5.10 5.13 -12.64
C ARG A 17 3.83 5.81 -12.15
N ASN A 18 2.74 5.07 -12.01
CA ASN A 18 1.47 5.67 -11.62
C ASN A 18 1.52 6.19 -10.19
N ASN A 19 2.15 5.47 -9.25
CA ASN A 19 2.30 5.99 -7.89
C ASN A 19 3.25 7.20 -7.86
N LEU A 20 4.34 7.22 -8.62
CA LEU A 20 5.21 8.39 -8.71
C LEU A 20 4.46 9.63 -9.19
N HIS A 21 3.72 9.52 -10.29
CA HIS A 21 2.94 10.65 -10.82
C HIS A 21 1.86 11.12 -9.83
N ILE A 22 1.15 10.19 -9.19
CA ILE A 22 0.13 10.55 -8.17
C ILE A 22 0.80 11.29 -7.01
N ASN A 23 1.90 10.74 -6.48
CA ASN A 23 2.60 11.31 -5.34
C ASN A 23 3.12 12.72 -5.66
N ASP A 24 3.84 12.86 -6.77
CA ASP A 24 4.42 14.14 -7.21
C ASP A 24 3.34 15.20 -7.44
N ASN A 25 2.30 14.89 -8.22
CA ASN A 25 1.20 15.81 -8.47
C ASN A 25 0.53 16.25 -7.16
N VAL A 26 0.19 15.33 -6.26
CA VAL A 26 -0.51 15.66 -5.02
C VAL A 26 0.38 16.49 -4.09
N LEU A 27 1.64 16.11 -3.89
CA LEU A 27 2.56 16.82 -3.00
C LEU A 27 2.91 18.20 -3.56
N HIS A 28 3.19 18.30 -4.86
CA HIS A 28 3.55 19.56 -5.50
C HIS A 28 2.38 20.53 -5.53
N THR A 29 1.19 20.09 -5.95
CA THR A 29 -0.01 20.94 -5.91
C THR A 29 -0.36 21.34 -4.47
N SER A 30 -0.17 20.45 -3.48
CA SER A 30 -0.38 20.83 -2.08
C SER A 30 0.56 21.96 -1.63
N PHE A 31 1.80 21.95 -2.11
CA PHE A 31 2.76 23.02 -1.88
C PHE A 31 2.33 24.32 -2.58
N GLU A 32 1.98 24.28 -3.87
CA GLU A 32 1.56 25.46 -4.64
C GLU A 32 0.34 26.17 -4.01
N TYR A 33 -0.61 25.38 -3.52
CA TYR A 33 -1.83 25.87 -2.87
C TYR A 33 -1.67 26.11 -1.36
N LYS A 34 -0.44 26.05 -0.82
CA LYS A 34 -0.10 26.37 0.58
C LYS A 34 -0.90 25.54 1.58
N VAL A 35 -1.11 24.25 1.29
CA VAL A 35 -1.75 23.31 2.22
C VAL A 35 -0.93 23.25 3.51
N LYS A 36 -1.60 23.43 4.66
CA LYS A 36 -0.92 23.50 5.98
C LYS A 36 -0.22 22.21 6.36
N LYS A 37 -0.82 21.06 6.05
CA LYS A 37 -0.32 19.74 6.41
C LYS A 37 -0.81 18.68 5.42
N VAL A 38 0.09 17.79 5.02
CA VAL A 38 -0.24 16.60 4.21
C VAL A 38 0.14 15.36 5.00
N VAL A 39 -0.74 14.36 5.04
CA VAL A 39 -0.48 13.05 5.64
C VAL A 39 -0.69 11.98 4.59
N SER A 40 0.41 11.49 4.03
CA SER A 40 0.40 10.43 3.03
C SER A 40 0.34 9.05 3.68
N CYS A 41 -0.19 8.06 2.95
CA CYS A 41 -0.27 6.68 3.43
C CYS A 41 0.79 5.81 2.75
N LEU A 42 1.69 5.23 3.53
CA LEU A 42 2.66 4.23 3.09
C LEU A 42 2.13 2.82 3.33
N SER A 43 3.01 1.83 3.37
CA SER A 43 2.68 0.43 3.64
C SER A 43 3.88 -0.28 4.25
N THR A 44 3.68 -1.31 5.07
CA THR A 44 4.77 -2.11 5.64
C THR A 44 5.61 -2.84 4.58
N CYS A 45 5.10 -3.06 3.37
CA CYS A 45 5.88 -3.70 2.31
C CYS A 45 7.02 -2.83 1.76
N ILE A 46 7.10 -1.56 2.20
CA ILE A 46 8.22 -0.69 1.88
C ILE A 46 9.48 -1.06 2.65
N PHE A 47 9.40 -1.77 3.77
CA PHE A 47 10.59 -2.08 4.57
C PHE A 47 11.55 -3.03 3.83
N PRO A 48 12.83 -3.08 4.22
CA PRO A 48 13.78 -3.98 3.60
C PRO A 48 13.37 -5.45 3.75
N ASP A 49 13.60 -6.25 2.70
CA ASP A 49 13.33 -7.69 2.70
C ASP A 49 14.15 -8.42 3.78
N LYS A 50 15.45 -8.09 3.83
CA LYS A 50 16.38 -8.61 4.84
C LYS A 50 16.55 -7.55 5.92
N THR A 51 15.91 -7.74 7.06
CA THR A 51 15.93 -6.78 8.18
C THR A 51 15.86 -7.46 9.54
N THR A 52 16.09 -6.68 10.60
CA THR A 52 15.95 -7.11 12.00
C THR A 52 14.55 -6.76 12.52
N TYR A 53 14.08 -7.51 13.52
CA TYR A 53 12.78 -7.28 14.16
C TYR A 53 12.96 -6.90 15.64
N PRO A 54 12.09 -6.03 16.19
CA PRO A 54 10.98 -5.35 15.52
C PRO A 54 11.47 -4.28 14.53
N ILE A 55 10.63 -3.98 13.53
CA ILE A 55 10.90 -2.94 12.54
C ILE A 55 10.36 -1.61 13.06
N ASP A 56 11.14 -0.54 12.96
CA ASP A 56 10.73 0.84 13.29
C ASP A 56 10.85 1.80 12.08
N GLU A 57 10.36 3.03 12.22
CA GLU A 57 10.30 4.04 11.16
C GLU A 57 11.68 4.47 10.64
N THR A 58 12.75 4.29 11.41
CA THR A 58 14.12 4.63 10.99
C THR A 58 14.67 3.63 9.98
N MET A 59 14.05 2.45 9.85
CA MET A 59 14.54 1.33 9.07
C MET A 59 14.06 1.31 7.61
N VAL A 60 13.18 2.23 7.21
CA VAL A 60 12.53 2.26 5.87
C VAL A 60 13.54 2.18 4.72
N HIS A 61 14.70 2.83 4.86
CA HIS A 61 15.70 2.93 3.78
C HIS A 61 16.94 2.04 3.99
N ASN A 62 16.94 1.15 5.00
CA ASN A 62 18.13 0.36 5.40
C ASN A 62 18.38 -0.88 4.53
N GLY A 63 17.96 -0.87 3.27
CA GLY A 63 18.11 -2.00 2.33
C GLY A 63 16.96 -2.09 1.32
N PRO A 64 17.08 -2.93 0.29
CA PRO A 64 16.06 -3.05 -0.76
C PRO A 64 14.78 -3.73 -0.25
N PRO A 65 13.58 -3.33 -0.74
CA PRO A 65 12.34 -4.03 -0.44
C PRO A 65 12.27 -5.38 -1.17
N HIS A 66 11.28 -6.20 -0.83
CA HIS A 66 11.09 -7.50 -1.47
C HIS A 66 10.88 -7.36 -3.00
N PRO A 67 11.50 -8.22 -3.84
CA PRO A 67 11.49 -8.05 -5.29
C PRO A 67 10.11 -8.25 -5.95
N SER A 68 9.14 -8.86 -5.26
CA SER A 68 7.81 -9.09 -5.84
C SER A 68 7.02 -7.81 -6.12
N ASN A 69 7.28 -6.73 -5.38
CA ASN A 69 6.52 -5.48 -5.46
C ASN A 69 7.42 -4.23 -5.38
N PHE A 70 8.68 -4.35 -5.80
CA PHE A 70 9.67 -3.30 -5.66
C PHE A 70 9.22 -1.97 -6.28
N GLY A 71 8.49 -2.00 -7.41
CA GLY A 71 8.02 -0.80 -8.08
C GLY A 71 7.07 0.03 -7.19
N TYR A 72 6.09 -0.64 -6.57
CA TYR A 72 5.21 -0.03 -5.59
C TYR A 72 5.98 0.42 -4.34
N SER A 73 6.84 -0.44 -3.81
CA SER A 73 7.58 -0.17 -2.57
C SER A 73 8.49 1.04 -2.69
N TYR A 74 9.26 1.17 -3.78
CA TYR A 74 10.10 2.34 -4.03
C TYR A 74 9.28 3.61 -4.28
N ALA A 75 8.17 3.53 -5.03
CA ALA A 75 7.30 4.69 -5.23
C ALA A 75 6.77 5.24 -3.90
N LYS A 76 6.41 4.35 -2.96
CA LYS A 76 5.99 4.73 -1.61
C LYS A 76 7.14 5.26 -0.76
N ARG A 77 8.33 4.66 -0.79
CA ARG A 77 9.53 5.20 -0.11
C ARG A 77 9.86 6.62 -0.52
N LEU A 78 9.67 6.95 -1.79
CA LEU A 78 9.94 8.30 -2.30
C LEU A 78 8.99 9.37 -1.76
N ILE A 79 7.87 9.01 -1.13
CA ILE A 79 7.04 9.98 -0.40
C ILE A 79 7.80 10.49 0.84
N ASP A 80 8.46 9.61 1.61
CA ASP A 80 9.25 10.00 2.78
C ASP A 80 10.41 10.93 2.38
N VAL A 81 11.07 10.63 1.25
CA VAL A 81 12.12 11.49 0.68
C VAL A 81 11.54 12.85 0.28
N GLN A 82 10.42 12.89 -0.43
CA GLN A 82 9.76 14.15 -0.81
C GLN A 82 9.35 14.96 0.42
N ASN A 83 8.75 14.33 1.43
CA ASN A 83 8.37 14.99 2.69
C ASN A 83 9.57 15.68 3.34
N LYS A 84 10.71 15.00 3.45
CA LYS A 84 11.96 15.56 3.98
C LYS A 84 12.48 16.71 3.13
N ALA A 85 12.47 16.57 1.80
CA ALA A 85 12.92 17.61 0.88
C ALA A 85 12.05 18.87 0.93
N TYR A 86 10.71 18.72 0.91
CA TYR A 86 9.77 19.83 1.04
C TYR A 86 9.90 20.54 2.39
N TYR A 87 10.14 19.80 3.48
CA TYR A 87 10.42 20.41 4.78
C TYR A 87 11.74 21.18 4.78
N GLN A 88 12.82 20.58 4.27
CA GLN A 88 14.14 21.20 4.25
C GLN A 88 14.19 22.48 3.40
N GLN A 89 13.55 22.48 2.23
CA GLN A 89 13.61 23.61 1.31
C GLN A 89 12.55 24.69 1.59
N HIS A 90 11.38 24.29 2.10
CA HIS A 90 10.21 25.16 2.19
C HIS A 90 9.48 25.13 3.54
N GLY A 91 9.95 24.37 4.53
CA GLY A 91 9.31 24.26 5.85
C GLY A 91 7.93 23.60 5.83
N CYS A 92 7.57 22.88 4.76
CA CYS A 92 6.26 22.26 4.61
C CYS A 92 6.06 21.10 5.60
N ILE A 93 4.90 21.04 6.26
CA ILE A 93 4.55 19.97 7.20
C ILE A 93 3.93 18.80 6.41
N PHE A 94 4.73 18.12 5.61
CA PHE A 94 4.31 16.90 4.90
C PHE A 94 4.87 15.69 5.65
N THR A 95 4.00 14.73 5.96
CA THR A 95 4.34 13.55 6.74
C THR A 95 3.62 12.33 6.19
N SER A 96 3.85 11.18 6.80
CA SER A 96 3.23 9.94 6.38
C SER A 96 3.03 8.95 7.52
N VAL A 97 2.02 8.10 7.37
CA VAL A 97 1.73 6.98 8.27
C VAL A 97 2.01 5.66 7.57
N ILE A 98 2.44 4.64 8.33
CA ILE A 98 2.72 3.29 7.81
C ILE A 98 1.72 2.32 8.45
N PRO A 99 0.53 2.13 7.86
CA PRO A 99 -0.36 1.09 8.32
C PRO A 99 0.21 -0.30 8.02
N CYS A 100 -0.10 -1.25 8.88
CA CYS A 100 0.07 -2.69 8.62
C CYS A 100 -1.01 -3.18 7.64
N ASN A 101 -1.53 -4.38 7.85
CA ASN A 101 -2.59 -4.91 7.01
C ASN A 101 -3.93 -4.31 7.42
N VAL A 102 -4.50 -3.48 6.56
CA VAL A 102 -5.85 -2.92 6.71
C VAL A 102 -6.85 -3.92 6.14
N PHE A 103 -7.97 -4.12 6.84
CA PHE A 103 -9.13 -4.87 6.36
C PHE A 103 -10.40 -4.26 6.97
N GLY A 104 -11.54 -4.41 6.30
CA GLY A 104 -12.82 -3.92 6.82
C GLY A 104 -13.92 -3.85 5.77
N PRO A 105 -15.08 -3.26 6.13
CA PRO A 105 -16.14 -2.96 5.16
C PRO A 105 -15.58 -2.15 3.97
N HIS A 106 -16.10 -2.41 2.77
CA HIS A 106 -15.68 -1.79 1.50
C HIS A 106 -14.27 -2.16 0.99
N ASP A 107 -13.66 -3.22 1.52
CA ASP A 107 -12.43 -3.77 0.94
C ASP A 107 -12.69 -4.44 -0.42
N ASN A 108 -11.62 -4.80 -1.13
CA ASN A 108 -11.71 -5.56 -2.36
C ASN A 108 -11.90 -7.04 -2.06
N TYR A 109 -13.14 -7.54 -2.22
CA TYR A 109 -13.51 -8.96 -2.06
C TYR A 109 -13.46 -9.76 -3.38
N ASN A 110 -12.88 -9.22 -4.45
CA ASN A 110 -12.68 -9.95 -5.70
C ASN A 110 -11.60 -11.03 -5.53
N LEU A 111 -11.92 -12.30 -5.81
CA LEU A 111 -11.02 -13.44 -5.52
C LEU A 111 -9.65 -13.41 -6.22
N GLU A 112 -9.54 -12.72 -7.36
CA GLU A 112 -8.29 -12.64 -8.14
C GLU A 112 -7.38 -11.51 -7.66
N SER A 113 -7.96 -10.43 -7.15
CA SER A 113 -7.26 -9.17 -6.84
C SER A 113 -7.32 -8.75 -5.37
N SER A 114 -8.10 -9.45 -4.54
CA SER A 114 -8.27 -9.18 -3.12
C SER A 114 -6.97 -9.33 -2.33
N HIS A 115 -6.88 -8.60 -1.22
CA HIS A 115 -5.92 -8.95 -0.17
C HIS A 115 -6.36 -10.23 0.56
N VAL A 116 -5.43 -10.83 1.31
CA VAL A 116 -5.61 -12.16 1.92
C VAL A 116 -6.88 -12.25 2.76
N ILE A 117 -7.12 -11.30 3.67
CA ILE A 117 -8.28 -11.35 4.59
C ILE A 117 -9.61 -11.24 3.82
N PRO A 118 -9.85 -10.22 2.97
CA PRO A 118 -11.07 -10.16 2.15
C PRO A 118 -11.27 -11.39 1.27
N GLY A 119 -10.20 -11.91 0.65
CA GLY A 119 -10.25 -13.11 -0.17
C GLY A 119 -10.70 -14.35 0.60
N LEU A 120 -10.20 -14.53 1.83
CA LEU A 120 -10.63 -15.62 2.72
C LEU A 120 -12.09 -15.46 3.17
N ILE A 121 -12.50 -14.25 3.55
CA ILE A 121 -13.90 -13.95 3.91
C ILE A 121 -14.83 -14.32 2.76
N ARG A 122 -14.49 -13.94 1.52
CA ARG A 122 -15.29 -14.26 0.35
C ARG A 122 -15.38 -15.76 0.10
N LYS A 123 -14.26 -16.50 0.16
CA LYS A 123 -14.25 -17.95 -0.02
C LYS A 123 -15.12 -18.67 1.00
N LEU A 124 -15.02 -18.29 2.27
CA LEU A 124 -15.83 -18.88 3.35
C LEU A 124 -17.32 -18.58 3.17
N HIS A 125 -17.65 -17.34 2.80
CA HIS A 125 -19.04 -16.97 2.49
C HIS A 125 -19.62 -17.85 1.37
N ASP A 126 -18.88 -18.01 0.26
CA ASP A 126 -19.35 -18.80 -0.89
C ASP A 126 -19.57 -20.29 -0.52
N ILE A 127 -18.68 -20.86 0.30
CA ILE A 127 -18.85 -22.22 0.83
C ILE A 127 -20.11 -22.33 1.69
N MET A 128 -20.32 -21.38 2.62
CA MET A 128 -21.48 -21.39 3.49
C MET A 128 -22.78 -21.32 2.67
N GLN A 129 -22.87 -20.43 1.68
CA GLN A 129 -24.05 -20.34 0.81
C GLN A 129 -24.33 -21.64 0.04
N ASN A 130 -23.28 -22.32 -0.44
CA ASN A 130 -23.42 -23.60 -1.13
C ASN A 130 -23.86 -24.74 -0.20
N VAL A 131 -23.40 -24.75 1.05
CA VAL A 131 -23.83 -25.73 2.07
C VAL A 131 -25.30 -25.52 2.46
N PHE A 132 -25.79 -24.28 2.53
CA PHE A 132 -27.19 -24.00 2.85
C PHE A 132 -28.15 -24.17 1.66
N THR A 133 -27.66 -24.17 0.41
CA THR A 133 -28.47 -24.39 -0.80
C THR A 133 -28.50 -25.85 -1.25
N ALA A 134 -27.53 -26.68 -0.82
CA ALA A 134 -27.61 -28.13 -0.93
C ALA A 134 -28.69 -28.66 0.04
N LYS A 135 -29.93 -28.80 -0.46
CA LYS A 135 -31.03 -29.52 0.23
C LYS A 135 -30.49 -30.85 0.80
N PRO A 136 -30.92 -31.28 2.00
CA PRO A 136 -30.61 -32.63 2.47
C PRO A 136 -31.12 -33.62 1.41
N LEU A 137 -30.24 -34.53 1.00
CA LEU A 137 -30.59 -35.66 0.16
C LEU A 137 -31.71 -36.43 0.87
N SER A 138 -32.95 -36.23 0.40
CA SER A 138 -34.13 -37.02 0.76
C SER A 138 -34.14 -38.31 -0.02
#